data_AF-A0A7C6B1Q1-F1
#
_entry.id   AF-A0A7C6B1Q1-F1
#
_cell.length_a   1.000
_cell.length_b   1.000
_cell.length_c   1.000
_cell.angle_alpha   90.00
_cell.angle_beta   90.00
_cell.angle_gamma   90.00
#
_symmetry.space_group_name_H-M   'P 1'
#
loop_
_entity.id
_entity.type
_entity.pdbx_description
1 polymer ?
#
loop_
_entity_poly.entity_id
_entity_poly.type
_entity_poly.pdbx_seq_one_letter_code
_entity_poly.pdbx_strand_id
1 'polypeptide(L)'
;MSTLVSELERIRPRLEAIAPSGLNVQAVIENVVWVVSQDEFLSRCSLRSVVEAVTDAVAMGLDPSGLTNEGTLIPHKTRSGGFRAVFVPDYRALIRLAMANPRVSHVEARVVRAKDEFSLDFGAPEGRIVSHRPNLQAADAEPIGAYAVVWFRDGARPLVEWMARAEIEANAERGGSFGNDNSPWETDWGEMARKTVIKRLLKYMPFTNGA
;
A
#
# COMPACT_ATOMS: atom_id res chain seq x y z
N MET A 1 27.35 -7.01 -5.79
CA MET A 1 27.11 -5.70 -5.16
C MET A 1 27.66 -4.54 -5.99
N SER A 2 28.94 -4.56 -6.40
CA SER A 2 29.54 -3.52 -7.26
C SER A 2 28.72 -3.22 -8.52
N THR A 3 28.18 -4.25 -9.18
CA THR A 3 27.34 -4.09 -10.39
C THR A 3 26.04 -3.34 -10.12
N LEU A 4 25.42 -3.51 -8.95
CA LEU A 4 24.17 -2.82 -8.60
C LEU A 4 24.43 -1.33 -8.38
N VAL A 5 25.46 -1.01 -7.61
CA VAL A 5 25.87 0.38 -7.33
C VAL A 5 26.16 1.09 -8.64
N SER A 6 27.02 0.53 -9.50
CA SER A 6 27.36 1.14 -10.79
C SER A 6 26.14 1.38 -11.67
N GLU A 7 25.17 0.45 -11.67
CA GLU A 7 23.97 0.59 -12.50
C GLU A 7 23.02 1.67 -11.96
N LEU A 8 22.77 1.71 -10.65
CA LEU A 8 21.93 2.74 -10.02
C LEU A 8 22.54 4.13 -10.19
N GLU A 9 23.85 4.26 -9.99
CA GLU A 9 24.59 5.50 -10.23
C GLU A 9 24.53 5.93 -11.70
N ARG A 10 24.63 4.98 -12.65
CA ARG A 10 24.52 5.25 -14.08
C ARG A 10 23.14 5.80 -14.46
N ILE A 11 22.06 5.30 -13.83
CA ILE A 11 20.69 5.75 -14.12
C ILE A 11 20.21 6.89 -13.21
N ARG A 12 20.99 7.30 -12.20
CA ARG A 12 20.61 8.37 -11.26
C ARG A 12 20.07 9.62 -11.95
N PRO A 13 20.68 10.17 -13.03
CA PRO A 13 20.13 11.36 -13.70
C PRO A 13 18.70 11.15 -14.25
N ARG A 14 18.37 9.93 -14.68
CA ARG A 14 17.02 9.57 -15.11
C ARG A 14 16.06 9.47 -13.93
N LEU A 15 16.52 8.92 -12.80
CA LEU A 15 15.73 8.84 -11.57
C LEU A 15 15.42 10.25 -11.04
N GLU A 16 16.40 11.15 -11.03
CA GLU A 16 16.22 12.56 -10.67
C GLU A 16 15.22 13.27 -11.60
N ALA A 17 15.24 12.97 -12.89
CA ALA A 17 14.33 13.57 -13.87
C ALA A 17 12.85 13.16 -13.67
N ILE A 18 12.57 12.01 -13.04
CA ILE A 18 11.20 11.54 -12.77
C ILE A 18 10.78 11.72 -11.31
N ALA A 19 11.72 12.08 -10.43
CA ALA A 19 11.47 12.23 -9.00
C ALA A 19 10.61 13.48 -8.74
N PRO A 20 9.55 13.37 -7.92
CA PRO A 20 8.86 14.54 -7.39
C PRO A 20 9.81 15.47 -6.62
N SER A 21 9.47 16.77 -6.58
CA SER A 21 10.26 17.76 -5.86
C SER A 21 10.44 17.37 -4.39
N GLY A 22 11.68 17.45 -3.89
CA GLY A 22 12.03 17.16 -2.50
C GLY A 22 12.51 15.73 -2.22
N LEU A 23 12.43 14.80 -3.18
CA LEU A 23 13.02 13.47 -3.00
C LEU A 23 14.54 13.52 -3.17
N ASN A 24 15.29 13.03 -2.17
CA ASN A 24 16.72 12.82 -2.28
C ASN A 24 17.02 11.47 -2.94
N VAL A 25 17.17 11.46 -4.27
CA VAL A 25 17.43 10.25 -5.06
C VAL A 25 18.74 9.56 -4.65
N GLN A 26 19.78 10.31 -4.27
CA GLN A 26 21.04 9.74 -3.82
C GLN A 26 20.85 8.92 -2.54
N ALA A 27 20.14 9.47 -1.55
CA ALA A 27 19.82 8.74 -0.32
C ALA A 27 19.00 7.47 -0.59
N VAL A 28 18.04 7.53 -1.53
CA VAL A 28 17.28 6.34 -1.95
C VAL A 28 18.19 5.26 -2.51
N ILE A 29 19.14 5.61 -3.38
CA ILE A 29 20.11 4.67 -3.94
C ILE A 29 20.97 4.03 -2.84
N GLU A 30 21.49 4.84 -1.92
CA GLU A 30 22.31 4.36 -0.80
C GLU A 30 21.55 3.40 0.12
N ASN A 31 20.31 3.74 0.46
CA ASN A 31 19.43 2.90 1.27
C ASN A 31 19.13 1.57 0.56
N VAL A 32 18.84 1.59 -0.74
CA VAL A 32 18.58 0.38 -1.55
C VAL A 32 19.81 -0.51 -1.60
N VAL A 33 20.99 0.05 -1.88
CA VAL A 33 22.25 -0.70 -1.90
C VAL A 33 22.49 -1.37 -0.55
N TRP A 34 22.26 -0.64 0.54
CA TRP A 34 22.41 -1.19 1.88
C TRP A 34 21.45 -2.36 2.13
N VAL A 35 20.13 -2.21 1.94
CA VAL A 35 19.18 -3.30 2.24
C VAL A 35 19.37 -4.52 1.35
N VAL A 36 19.68 -4.33 0.06
CA VAL A 36 19.95 -5.43 -0.86
C VAL A 36 21.24 -6.18 -0.47
N SER A 37 22.18 -5.53 0.21
CA SER A 37 23.40 -6.18 0.73
C SER A 37 23.16 -7.00 2.00
N GLN A 38 22.12 -6.69 2.76
CA GLN A 38 21.81 -7.35 4.03
C GLN A 38 20.81 -8.50 3.87
N ASP A 39 20.03 -8.55 2.79
CA ASP A 39 19.00 -9.56 2.55
C ASP A 39 19.43 -10.62 1.52
N GLU A 40 19.46 -11.89 1.95
CA GLU A 40 19.89 -13.03 1.13
C GLU A 40 19.10 -13.13 -0.18
N PHE A 41 17.78 -12.95 -0.14
CA PHE A 41 16.92 -13.15 -1.31
C PHE A 41 16.90 -11.94 -2.25
N LEU A 42 16.98 -10.73 -1.71
CA LEU A 42 17.13 -9.51 -2.51
C LEU A 42 18.48 -9.51 -3.24
N SER A 43 19.56 -9.97 -2.60
CA SER A 43 20.87 -10.09 -3.25
C SER A 43 20.88 -11.03 -4.47
N ARG A 44 19.92 -11.97 -4.52
CA ARG A 44 19.70 -12.94 -5.61
C ARG A 44 18.69 -12.47 -6.65
N CYS A 45 18.05 -11.32 -6.45
CA CYS A 45 17.13 -10.77 -7.43
C CYS A 45 17.88 -10.30 -8.68
N SER A 46 17.24 -10.40 -9.84
CA SER A 46 17.85 -9.87 -11.07
C SER A 46 18.06 -8.34 -10.96
N LEU A 47 19.23 -7.86 -11.42
CA LEU A 47 19.57 -6.43 -11.43
C LEU A 47 18.46 -5.58 -12.06
N ARG A 48 17.94 -6.06 -13.20
CA ARG A 48 16.82 -5.44 -13.90
C ARG A 48 15.59 -5.25 -13.00
N SER A 49 15.19 -6.27 -12.25
CA SER A 49 14.02 -6.17 -11.37
C SER A 49 14.21 -5.19 -10.21
N VAL A 50 15.43 -5.06 -9.69
CA VAL A 50 15.75 -4.06 -8.66
C VAL A 50 15.65 -2.65 -9.25
N VAL A 51 16.25 -2.43 -10.43
CA VAL A 51 16.17 -1.14 -11.14
C VAL A 51 14.73 -0.75 -11.47
N GLU A 52 13.91 -1.69 -11.96
CA GLU A 52 12.48 -1.45 -12.23
C GLU A 52 11.75 -1.03 -10.95
N ALA A 53 11.93 -1.78 -9.86
CA ALA A 53 11.29 -1.50 -8.57
C ALA A 53 11.72 -0.14 -7.97
N VAL A 54 13.01 0.22 -8.07
CA VAL A 54 13.51 1.54 -7.64
C VAL A 54 12.94 2.66 -8.50
N THR A 55 12.86 2.46 -9.82
CA THR A 55 12.29 3.44 -10.74
C THR A 55 10.82 3.72 -10.40
N ASP A 56 10.03 2.67 -10.14
CA ASP A 56 8.63 2.80 -9.73
C ASP A 56 8.49 3.58 -8.41
N ALA A 57 9.35 3.29 -7.43
CA ALA A 57 9.33 3.98 -6.14
C ALA A 57 9.71 5.47 -6.25
N VAL A 58 10.78 5.77 -6.99
CA VAL A 58 11.24 7.14 -7.23
C VAL A 58 10.17 7.96 -7.97
N ALA A 59 9.51 7.37 -8.97
CA ALA A 59 8.41 8.04 -9.69
C ALA A 59 7.25 8.41 -8.76
N MET A 60 7.02 7.63 -7.70
CA MET A 60 6.01 7.92 -6.67
C MET A 60 6.52 8.88 -5.57
N GLY A 61 7.80 9.26 -5.58
CA GLY A 61 8.39 10.04 -4.50
C GLY A 61 8.56 9.24 -3.20
N LEU A 62 8.85 7.94 -3.31
CA LEU A 62 8.97 7.00 -2.19
C LEU A 62 10.34 6.32 -2.16
N ASP A 63 10.80 6.02 -0.95
CA ASP A 63 11.95 5.15 -0.73
C ASP A 63 11.49 3.68 -0.58
N PRO A 64 12.00 2.74 -1.42
CA PRO A 64 11.60 1.33 -1.39
C PRO A 64 12.43 0.47 -0.42
N SER A 65 13.35 1.03 0.35
CA SER A 65 14.25 0.26 1.23
C SER A 65 13.55 -0.38 2.43
N GLY A 66 12.40 0.15 2.86
CA GLY A 66 11.76 -0.21 4.12
C GLY A 66 12.26 0.58 5.33
N LEU A 67 13.36 1.34 5.20
CA LEU A 67 13.94 2.12 6.30
C LEU A 67 13.10 3.33 6.69
N THR A 68 12.40 3.93 5.73
CA THR A 68 11.59 5.14 5.91
C THR A 68 10.10 4.86 6.15
N ASN A 69 9.71 3.58 6.18
CA ASN A 69 8.31 3.13 6.17
C ASN A 69 7.48 3.64 4.98
N GLU A 70 8.13 3.99 3.85
CA GLU A 70 7.43 4.46 2.64
C GLU A 70 7.08 3.33 1.67
N GLY A 71 7.86 2.27 1.69
CA GLY A 71 7.59 1.02 1.01
C GLY A 71 8.79 0.08 1.13
N THR A 72 8.65 -1.12 0.56
CA THR A 72 9.65 -2.18 0.74
C THR A 72 9.86 -2.94 -0.55
N LEU A 73 11.10 -3.32 -0.82
CA LEU A 73 11.45 -4.31 -1.84
C LEU A 73 11.19 -5.71 -1.30
N ILE A 74 10.32 -6.45 -1.96
CA ILE A 74 10.01 -7.84 -1.61
C ILE A 74 10.55 -8.77 -2.71
N PRO A 75 11.34 -9.80 -2.35
CA PRO A 75 11.78 -10.81 -3.31
C PRO A 75 10.66 -11.79 -3.61
N HIS A 76 10.24 -11.88 -4.87
CA HIS A 76 9.27 -12.85 -5.35
C HIS A 76 9.95 -13.97 -6.15
N LYS A 77 9.60 -15.23 -5.86
CA LYS A 77 10.04 -16.37 -6.68
C LYS A 77 9.46 -16.26 -8.08
N THR A 78 10.30 -16.45 -9.10
CA THR A 78 9.87 -16.52 -10.51
C THR A 78 9.52 -17.95 -10.89
N ARG A 79 8.72 -18.12 -11.95
CA ARG A 79 8.42 -19.46 -12.52
C ARG A 79 9.68 -20.20 -12.99
N SER A 80 10.72 -19.47 -13.34
CA SER A 80 12.02 -20.01 -13.75
C SER A 80 12.94 -20.39 -12.59
N GLY A 81 12.49 -20.30 -11.33
CA GLY A 81 13.27 -20.71 -10.15
C GLY A 81 14.22 -19.64 -9.60
N GLY A 82 14.19 -18.41 -10.13
CA GLY A 82 14.97 -17.27 -9.62
C GLY A 82 14.16 -16.36 -8.71
N PHE A 83 14.72 -15.21 -8.35
CA PHE A 83 14.03 -14.16 -7.60
C PHE A 83 13.95 -12.87 -8.44
N ARG A 84 12.85 -12.14 -8.27
CA ARG A 84 12.68 -10.77 -8.76
C ARG A 84 12.32 -9.85 -7.60
N ALA A 85 12.90 -8.66 -7.58
CA ALA A 85 12.48 -7.63 -6.65
C ALA A 85 11.16 -7.02 -7.12
N VAL A 86 10.27 -6.74 -6.18
CA VAL A 86 8.99 -6.04 -6.40
C VAL A 86 8.89 -4.94 -5.37
N PHE A 87 8.65 -3.71 -5.82
CA PHE A 87 8.34 -2.61 -4.93
C PHE A 87 6.90 -2.72 -4.43
N VAL A 88 6.72 -2.65 -3.11
CA VAL A 88 5.41 -2.60 -2.47
C VAL A 88 5.34 -1.33 -1.60
N PRO A 89 4.55 -0.32 -2.02
CA PRO A 89 4.32 0.87 -1.20
C PRO A 89 3.68 0.51 0.14
N ASP A 90 4.09 1.21 1.20
CA ASP A 90 3.39 1.14 2.48
C ASP A 90 2.05 1.86 2.40
N TYR A 91 1.05 1.36 3.12
CA TYR A 91 -0.28 1.97 3.09
C TYR A 91 -0.27 3.39 3.66
N ARG A 92 0.61 3.72 4.62
CA ARG A 92 0.75 5.07 5.17
C ARG A 92 1.28 6.04 4.13
N ALA A 93 2.25 5.60 3.32
CA ALA A 93 2.73 6.37 2.18
C ALA A 93 1.64 6.57 1.13
N LEU A 94 0.85 5.54 0.82
CA LEU A 94 -0.28 5.69 -0.10
C LEU A 94 -1.34 6.68 0.43
N ILE A 95 -1.62 6.68 1.74
CA ILE A 95 -2.49 7.69 2.36
C ILE A 95 -1.86 9.08 2.23
N ARG A 96 -0.56 9.25 2.52
CA ARG A 96 0.16 10.52 2.36
C ARG A 96 0.04 11.05 0.92
N LEU A 97 0.26 10.18 -0.07
CA LEU A 97 0.14 10.53 -1.49
C LEU A 97 -1.29 10.90 -1.87
N ALA A 98 -2.29 10.18 -1.36
CA ALA A 98 -3.70 10.53 -1.57
C ALA A 98 -4.04 11.89 -0.96
N MET A 99 -3.58 12.17 0.27
CA MET A 99 -3.79 13.44 0.96
C MET A 99 -3.04 14.62 0.31
N ALA A 100 -1.99 14.36 -0.48
CA ALA A 100 -1.30 15.39 -1.24
C ALA A 100 -2.14 15.92 -2.42
N ASN A 101 -3.16 15.17 -2.87
CA ASN A 101 -4.12 15.66 -3.84
C ASN A 101 -5.00 16.76 -3.17
N PRO A 102 -4.99 18.01 -3.65
CA PRO A 102 -5.73 19.11 -3.00
C PRO A 102 -7.24 18.87 -2.90
N ARG A 103 -7.80 18.02 -3.76
CA ARG A 103 -9.22 17.64 -3.73
C ARG A 103 -9.54 16.70 -2.58
N VAL A 104 -8.58 15.96 -2.04
CA VAL A 104 -8.82 15.04 -0.93
C VAL A 104 -8.92 15.82 0.39
N SER A 105 -9.99 15.57 1.14
CA SER A 105 -10.20 16.15 2.47
C SER A 105 -9.83 15.16 3.58
N HIS A 106 -10.20 13.88 3.42
CA HIS A 106 -9.99 12.86 4.44
C HIS A 106 -9.95 11.46 3.84
N VAL A 107 -9.14 10.58 4.44
CA VAL A 107 -9.07 9.14 4.12
C VAL A 107 -9.24 8.36 5.42
N GLU A 108 -10.16 7.41 5.42
CA GLU A 108 -10.50 6.63 6.62
C GLU A 108 -10.84 5.18 6.24
N ALA A 109 -10.66 4.26 7.17
CA ALA A 109 -11.27 2.93 7.09
C ALA A 109 -11.78 2.47 8.44
N ARG A 110 -12.85 1.66 8.41
CA ARG A 110 -13.45 1.08 9.61
C ARG A 110 -13.79 -0.39 9.40
N VAL A 111 -13.69 -1.15 10.48
CA VAL A 111 -14.23 -2.51 10.57
C VAL A 111 -15.71 -2.39 10.90
N VAL A 112 -16.52 -3.25 10.29
CA VAL A 112 -17.94 -3.41 10.62
C VAL A 112 -18.12 -4.76 11.30
N ARG A 113 -18.85 -4.78 12.40
CA ARG A 113 -19.14 -5.95 13.22
C ARG A 113 -20.61 -6.34 13.09
N ALA A 114 -20.90 -7.61 13.38
CA ALA A 114 -22.23 -8.20 13.18
C ALA A 114 -23.36 -7.47 13.93
N LYS A 115 -23.03 -6.74 15.01
CA LYS A 115 -24.00 -6.00 15.84
C LYS A 115 -24.03 -4.49 15.56
N ASP A 116 -23.29 -4.02 14.56
CA ASP A 116 -23.31 -2.61 14.15
C ASP A 116 -24.53 -2.31 13.27
N GLU A 117 -25.04 -1.08 13.32
CA GLU A 117 -25.99 -0.61 12.30
C GLU A 117 -25.17 -0.20 11.07
N PHE A 118 -25.25 -0.98 10.00
CA PHE A 118 -24.48 -0.74 8.78
C PHE A 118 -25.34 -0.86 7.52
N SER A 119 -25.22 0.12 6.63
CA SER A 119 -25.77 0.04 5.27
C SER A 119 -24.82 0.64 4.25
N LEU A 120 -24.84 0.05 3.06
CA LEU A 120 -24.04 0.46 1.91
C LEU A 120 -24.95 0.53 0.69
N ASP A 121 -25.02 1.70 0.07
CA ASP A 121 -25.79 1.93 -1.16
C ASP A 121 -24.85 2.41 -2.27
N PHE A 122 -24.82 1.68 -3.38
CA PHE A 122 -24.01 1.98 -4.57
C PHE A 122 -24.73 2.88 -5.59
N GLY A 123 -25.91 3.44 -5.26
CA GLY A 123 -26.83 4.14 -6.15
C GLY A 123 -26.22 5.17 -7.11
N ALA A 124 -26.82 5.27 -8.30
CA ALA A 124 -26.42 6.16 -9.40
C ALA A 124 -27.01 7.58 -9.28
N PRO A 125 -26.44 8.60 -9.95
CA PRO A 125 -25.09 8.69 -10.53
C PRO A 125 -24.04 9.19 -9.51
N GLU A 126 -24.56 9.47 -8.29
CA GLU A 126 -23.99 10.20 -7.18
C GLU A 126 -22.73 9.72 -6.48
N GLY A 127 -22.56 8.40 -6.36
CA GLY A 127 -21.55 7.80 -5.48
C GLY A 127 -22.12 7.02 -4.29
N ARG A 128 -21.22 6.31 -3.62
CA ARG A 128 -21.52 5.29 -2.62
C ARG A 128 -21.88 5.97 -1.28
N ILE A 129 -23.04 5.65 -0.71
CA ILE A 129 -23.42 6.10 0.64
C ILE A 129 -23.09 4.98 1.60
N VAL A 130 -22.28 5.29 2.61
CA VAL A 130 -22.01 4.40 3.73
C VAL A 130 -22.60 5.00 5.00
N SER A 131 -23.46 4.25 5.69
CA SER A 131 -23.96 4.60 7.02
C SER A 131 -23.47 3.53 7.98
N HIS A 132 -22.71 3.94 9.00
CA HIS A 132 -22.16 3.04 9.98
C HIS A 132 -22.28 3.63 11.38
N ARG A 133 -23.01 2.96 12.27
CA ARG A 133 -23.07 3.26 13.70
C ARG A 133 -22.57 2.06 14.49
N PRO A 134 -21.34 2.12 15.02
CA PRO A 134 -20.78 1.05 15.82
C PRO A 134 -21.60 0.81 17.09
N ASN A 135 -21.79 -0.45 17.45
CA ASN A 135 -22.34 -0.81 18.75
C ASN A 135 -21.21 -0.78 19.79
N LEU A 136 -21.15 0.32 20.56
CA LEU A 136 -20.09 0.55 21.55
C LEU A 136 -20.06 -0.49 22.69
N GLN A 137 -21.14 -1.25 22.89
CA GLN A 137 -21.22 -2.31 23.90
C GLN A 137 -20.86 -3.70 23.35
N ALA A 138 -20.62 -3.81 22.05
CA ALA A 138 -20.36 -5.08 21.36
C ALA A 138 -19.06 -5.02 20.54
N ALA A 139 -18.02 -4.43 21.11
CA ALA A 139 -16.70 -4.32 20.47
C ALA A 139 -16.04 -5.69 20.18
N ASP A 140 -16.48 -6.74 20.89
CA ASP A 140 -16.09 -8.14 20.74
C ASP A 140 -16.91 -8.90 19.68
N ALA A 141 -17.97 -8.29 19.13
CA ALA A 141 -18.78 -8.94 18.11
C ALA A 141 -17.96 -9.26 16.86
N GLU A 142 -18.30 -10.39 16.25
CA GLU A 142 -17.57 -10.90 15.09
C GLU A 142 -17.50 -9.86 13.97
N PRO A 143 -16.31 -9.55 13.43
CA PRO A 143 -16.21 -8.65 12.30
C PRO A 143 -16.79 -9.31 11.05
N ILE A 144 -17.61 -8.57 10.30
CA ILE A 144 -18.24 -9.03 9.06
C ILE A 144 -17.56 -8.47 7.80
N GLY A 145 -16.71 -7.47 7.96
CA GLY A 145 -15.90 -6.89 6.89
C GLY A 145 -15.32 -5.53 7.28
N ALA A 146 -14.81 -4.81 6.29
CA ALA A 146 -14.31 -3.46 6.48
C ALA A 146 -14.60 -2.61 5.24
N TYR A 147 -14.78 -1.31 5.46
CA TYR A 147 -14.82 -0.32 4.38
C TYR A 147 -13.71 0.72 4.53
N ALA A 148 -13.36 1.34 3.41
CA ALA A 148 -12.57 2.56 3.36
C ALA A 148 -13.32 3.66 2.62
N VAL A 149 -13.05 4.91 2.98
CA VAL A 149 -13.60 6.10 2.33
C VAL A 149 -12.49 7.11 2.01
N VAL A 150 -12.61 7.75 0.84
CA VAL A 150 -11.92 9.00 0.51
C VAL A 150 -12.98 10.07 0.30
N TRP A 151 -12.93 11.11 1.12
CA TRP A 151 -13.75 12.30 0.96
C TRP A 151 -13.04 13.33 0.10
N PHE A 152 -13.80 13.96 -0.79
CA PHE A 152 -13.33 15.06 -1.61
C PHE A 152 -13.89 16.38 -1.09
N ARG A 153 -13.11 17.45 -1.15
CA ARG A 153 -13.51 18.81 -0.76
C ARG A 153 -14.60 19.37 -1.67
N ASP A 154 -14.59 18.98 -2.93
CA ASP A 154 -15.47 19.43 -4.00
C ASP A 154 -16.53 18.38 -4.39
N GLY A 155 -16.54 17.21 -3.74
CA GLY A 155 -17.44 16.11 -4.08
C GLY A 155 -18.64 16.04 -3.14
N ALA A 156 -19.84 15.86 -3.72
CA ALA A 156 -21.05 15.62 -2.93
C ALA A 156 -21.04 14.25 -2.22
N ARG A 157 -20.27 13.28 -2.75
CA ARG A 157 -20.16 11.93 -2.19
C ARG A 157 -18.71 11.43 -2.16
N PRO A 158 -18.36 10.54 -1.21
CA PRO A 158 -17.04 9.95 -1.12
C PRO A 158 -16.84 8.84 -2.15
N LEU A 159 -15.58 8.55 -2.45
CA LEU A 159 -15.20 7.24 -2.96
C LEU A 159 -15.21 6.26 -1.77
N VAL A 160 -15.97 5.17 -1.87
CA VAL A 160 -16.06 4.14 -0.82
C VAL A 160 -15.58 2.84 -1.40
N GLU A 161 -14.98 1.95 -0.62
CA GLU A 161 -14.73 0.56 -0.98
C GLU A 161 -15.12 -0.32 0.20
N TRP A 162 -15.80 -1.44 -0.07
CA TRP A 162 -16.17 -2.42 0.94
C TRP A 162 -15.55 -3.76 0.58
N MET A 163 -15.12 -4.49 1.62
CA MET A 163 -14.73 -5.89 1.50
C MET A 163 -15.39 -6.69 2.61
N ALA A 164 -16.08 -7.77 2.23
CA ALA A 164 -16.55 -8.74 3.19
C ALA A 164 -15.35 -9.42 3.88
N ARG A 165 -15.54 -9.91 5.11
CA ARG A 165 -14.50 -10.65 5.84
C ARG A 165 -13.84 -11.73 4.99
N ALA A 166 -14.65 -12.56 4.32
CA ALA A 166 -14.14 -13.65 3.49
C ALA A 166 -13.24 -13.15 2.34
N GLU A 167 -13.52 -12.00 1.74
CA GLU A 167 -12.65 -11.40 0.72
C GLU A 167 -11.33 -10.90 1.30
N ILE A 168 -11.36 -10.37 2.52
CA ILE A 168 -10.18 -9.89 3.23
C ILE A 168 -9.27 -11.06 3.59
N GLU A 169 -9.83 -12.14 4.13
CA GLU A 169 -9.10 -13.36 4.50
C GLU A 169 -8.53 -14.07 3.27
N ALA A 170 -9.30 -14.20 2.18
CA ALA A 170 -8.78 -14.72 0.90
C ALA A 170 -7.66 -13.85 0.29
N ASN A 171 -7.62 -12.54 0.59
CA ASN A 171 -6.48 -11.70 0.24
C ASN A 171 -5.27 -11.95 1.15
N ALA A 172 -5.50 -12.20 2.43
CA ALA A 172 -4.45 -12.53 3.41
C ALA A 172 -3.74 -13.85 3.08
N GLU A 173 -4.50 -14.90 2.72
CA GLU A 173 -4.00 -16.22 2.36
C GLU A 173 -3.00 -16.16 1.20
N ARG A 174 -3.28 -15.34 0.19
CA ARG A 174 -2.37 -15.11 -0.94
C ARG A 174 -1.05 -14.46 -0.53
N GLY A 175 -1.01 -13.77 0.61
CA GLY A 175 0.17 -13.14 1.17
C GLY A 175 1.08 -14.10 1.95
N GLY A 176 0.65 -15.34 2.20
CA GLY A 176 1.47 -16.40 2.81
C GLY A 176 1.70 -16.30 4.33
N SER A 177 1.14 -15.29 5.00
CA SER A 177 1.24 -15.11 6.47
C SER A 177 -0.05 -15.42 7.23
N PHE A 178 -1.13 -15.75 6.53
CA PHE A 178 -2.42 -16.09 7.14
C PHE A 178 -2.41 -17.52 7.65
N GLY A 179 -2.92 -17.75 8.86
CA GLY A 179 -2.95 -19.06 9.52
C GLY A 179 -1.64 -19.49 10.20
N ASN A 180 -0.67 -18.58 10.35
CA ASN A 180 0.47 -18.79 11.22
C ASN A 180 0.13 -18.29 12.64
N ASP A 181 0.41 -19.11 13.64
CA ASP A 181 0.27 -18.73 15.05
C ASP A 181 1.00 -17.41 15.35
N ASN A 182 0.34 -16.50 16.06
CA ASN A 182 0.84 -15.14 16.35
C ASN A 182 1.03 -14.25 15.11
N SER A 183 0.38 -14.56 14.00
CA SER A 183 0.35 -13.62 12.88
C SER A 183 -0.50 -12.39 13.21
N PRO A 184 -0.19 -11.21 12.62
CA PRO A 184 -1.04 -10.03 12.77
C PRO A 184 -2.50 -10.23 12.33
N TRP A 185 -2.78 -11.28 11.56
CA TRP A 185 -4.14 -11.65 11.17
C TRP A 185 -4.94 -12.30 12.30
N GLU A 186 -4.26 -12.90 13.29
CA GLU A 186 -4.88 -13.44 14.50
C GLU A 186 -4.94 -12.41 15.63
N THR A 187 -3.85 -11.68 15.87
CA THR A 187 -3.75 -10.73 16.99
C THR A 187 -4.42 -9.39 16.70
N ASP A 188 -4.38 -8.93 15.44
CA ASP A 188 -4.73 -7.56 15.05
C ASP A 188 -5.56 -7.53 13.75
N TRP A 189 -6.50 -8.48 13.59
CA TRP A 189 -7.33 -8.63 12.37
C TRP A 189 -7.93 -7.29 11.90
N GLY A 190 -8.40 -6.45 12.83
CA GLY A 190 -9.01 -5.17 12.50
C GLY A 190 -8.07 -4.17 11.83
N GLU A 191 -6.81 -4.10 12.24
CA GLU A 191 -5.79 -3.28 11.58
C GLU A 191 -5.47 -3.81 10.19
N MET A 192 -5.35 -5.15 10.08
CA MET A 192 -5.05 -5.82 8.81
C MET A 192 -6.19 -5.65 7.80
N ALA A 193 -7.45 -5.74 8.25
CA ALA A 193 -8.64 -5.48 7.46
C ALA A 193 -8.66 -4.04 6.94
N ARG A 194 -8.46 -3.04 7.81
CA ARG A 194 -8.41 -1.62 7.42
C ARG A 194 -7.30 -1.34 6.42
N LYS A 195 -6.08 -1.84 6.66
CA LYS A 195 -4.95 -1.74 5.74
C LYS A 195 -5.30 -2.32 4.36
N THR A 196 -5.97 -3.47 4.33
CA THR A 196 -6.34 -4.17 3.09
C THR A 196 -7.35 -3.37 2.27
N VAL A 197 -8.44 -2.90 2.89
CA VAL A 197 -9.48 -2.16 2.16
C VAL A 197 -9.01 -0.77 1.74
N ILE A 198 -8.17 -0.08 2.53
CA ILE A 198 -7.52 1.18 2.11
C ILE A 198 -6.68 0.97 0.85
N LYS A 199 -5.81 -0.05 0.83
CA LYS A 199 -4.98 -0.34 -0.35
C LYS A 199 -5.82 -0.66 -1.58
N ARG A 200 -7.00 -1.27 -1.43
CA ARG A 200 -7.93 -1.53 -2.54
C ARG A 200 -8.61 -0.25 -3.03
N LEU A 201 -9.11 0.58 -2.11
CA LEU A 201 -9.72 1.89 -2.41
C LEU A 201 -8.77 2.81 -3.17
N LEU A 202 -7.52 2.92 -2.72
CA LEU A 202 -6.54 3.84 -3.29
C LEU A 202 -6.12 3.48 -4.72
N LYS A 203 -6.45 2.29 -5.23
CA LYS A 203 -6.26 1.95 -6.65
C LYS A 203 -7.17 2.75 -7.60
N TYR A 204 -8.28 3.27 -7.10
CA TYR A 204 -9.20 4.10 -7.87
C TYR A 204 -8.86 5.59 -7.79
N MET A 205 -7.87 5.97 -6.97
CA MET A 205 -7.44 7.35 -6.84
C MET A 205 -6.53 7.74 -8.02
N PRO A 206 -6.79 8.89 -8.68
CA PRO A 206 -5.82 9.45 -9.60
C PRO A 206 -4.62 9.94 -8.77
N PHE A 207 -3.52 9.20 -8.82
CA PHE A 207 -2.22 9.71 -8.37
C PHE A 207 -1.72 10.66 -9.47
N THR A 208 -1.94 11.95 -9.29
CA THR A 208 -1.29 12.94 -10.16
C THR A 208 0.19 12.97 -9.80
N ASN A 209 1.04 12.55 -10.73
CA ASN A 209 2.43 13.00 -10.75
C ASN A 209 2.35 14.53 -10.83
N GLY A 210 2.92 15.22 -9.83
CA GLY A 210 2.83 16.67 -9.72
C GLY A 210 3.15 17.33 -11.06
N ALA A 211 2.25 18.20 -11.52
CA ALA A 211 2.57 19.21 -12.52
C ALA A 211 3.35 20.34 -11.85
#